data_AF-A0A1I6YB89-F1
#
_entry.id   AF-A0A1I6YB89-F1
#
_cell.length_a   1.000
_cell.length_b   1.000
_cell.length_c   1.000
_cell.angle_alpha   90.00
_cell.angle_beta   90.00
_cell.angle_gamma   90.00
#
_symmetry.space_group_name_H-M   'P 1'
#
loop_
_entity.id
_entity.type
_entity.pdbx_description
1 polymer ?
#
loop_
_entity_poly.entity_id
_entity_poly.type
_entity_poly.pdbx_seq_one_letter_code
_entity_poly.pdbx_strand_id
1 'polypeptide(L)' 'MRAASIWISLAVYAGLAACGDSTGEQALYGAGVGFLGAAALDGNVYGGAAAGAAANILYCDLNPGKCN' A
#
# COMPACT_ATOMS: atom_id res chain seq x y z
N MET A 1 14.03 7.04 16.86
CA MET A 1 14.72 6.91 15.55
C MET A 1 14.85 5.46 15.07
N ARG A 2 15.34 4.50 15.88
CA ARG A 2 15.49 3.09 15.44
C ARG A 2 14.18 2.37 15.09
N ALA A 3 13.11 2.62 15.85
CA ALA A 3 11.80 2.00 15.58
C ALA A 3 11.23 2.46 14.23
N ALA A 4 11.31 3.76 13.91
CA ALA A 4 10.82 4.30 12.63
C ALA A 4 11.54 3.67 11.43
N SER A 5 12.85 3.44 11.53
CA SER A 5 13.61 2.76 10.47
C SER A 5 13.16 1.32 10.24
N ILE A 6 12.76 0.59 11.29
CA ILE A 6 12.24 -0.77 11.20
C ILE A 6 10.84 -0.77 10.54
N TRP A 7 9.97 0.17 10.93
CA TRP A 7 8.65 0.32 10.32
C TRP A 7 8.72 0.70 8.84
N ILE A 8 9.64 1.58 8.45
CA ILE A 8 9.85 1.95 7.05
C ILE A 8 10.33 0.76 6.23
N SER A 9 11.29 -0.01 6.74
CA SER A 9 11.77 -1.19 6.03
C SER A 9 10.68 -2.28 5.93
N LEU A 10 9.91 -2.50 6.99
CA LEU A 10 8.73 -3.39 6.91
C LEU A 10 7.69 -2.88 5.90
N ALA A 11 7.41 -1.58 5.86
CA ALA A 11 6.47 -1.00 4.91
C ALA A 11 6.95 -1.14 3.46
N VAL A 12 8.26 -1.01 3.22
CA VAL A 12 8.86 -1.22 1.90
C VAL A 12 8.80 -2.69 1.48
N TYR A 13 9.11 -3.63 2.38
CA TYR A 13 9.02 -5.06 2.09
C TYR A 13 7.56 -5.54 1.94
N ALA A 14 6.66 -5.05 2.79
CA ALA A 14 5.23 -5.33 2.68
C ALA A 14 4.64 -4.72 1.40
N GLY A 15 5.06 -3.52 1.00
CA GLY A 15 4.67 -2.90 -0.27
C GLY A 15 5.13 -3.70 -1.48
N LEU A 16 6.28 -4.37 -1.40
CA LEU A 16 6.75 -5.30 -2.44
C LEU A 16 5.89 -6.57 -2.55
N ALA A 17 5.41 -7.09 -1.41
CA ALA A 17 4.55 -8.28 -1.36
C ALA A 17 3.05 -7.97 -1.61
N ALA A 18 2.65 -6.70 -1.55
CA ALA A 18 1.26 -6.26 -1.60
C ALA A 18 0.67 -6.14 -3.02
N CYS A 19 1.41 -6.53 -4.05
CA CYS A 19 0.87 -6.49 -5.40
C CYS A 19 -0.09 -7.63 -5.73
N GLY A 20 -0.20 -8.67 -4.91
CA GLY A 20 -1.16 -9.76 -5.15
C GLY A 20 -1.08 -10.39 -6.54
N ASP A 21 -1.96 -11.36 -6.81
CA ASP A 21 -2.03 -12.01 -8.13
C ASP A 21 -3.05 -11.37 -9.07
N SER A 22 -4.03 -10.62 -8.53
CA SER A 22 -5.10 -10.00 -9.30
C SER A 22 -5.27 -8.52 -8.98
N THR A 23 -5.88 -7.76 -9.91
CA THR A 23 -6.22 -6.34 -9.70
C THR A 23 -7.14 -6.13 -8.48
N GLY A 24 -7.97 -7.11 -8.13
CA GLY A 24 -8.83 -7.07 -6.95
C GLY A 24 -8.02 -7.14 -5.65
N GLU A 25 -7.06 -8.06 -5.57
CA GLU A 25 -6.12 -8.12 -4.44
C GLU A 25 -5.29 -6.84 -4.34
N GLN A 26 -4.79 -6.31 -5.46
CA GLN A 26 -4.04 -5.04 -5.50
C GLN A 26 -4.85 -3.90 -4.91
N ALA A 27 -6.11 -3.78 -5.35
CA ALA A 27 -7.02 -2.77 -4.85
C ALA A 27 -7.23 -2.93 -3.34
N LEU A 28 -7.46 -4.15 -2.86
CA LEU A 28 -7.71 -4.45 -1.45
C LEU A 28 -6.50 -4.16 -0.57
N TYR A 29 -5.29 -4.57 -0.97
CA TYR A 29 -4.07 -4.30 -0.23
C TYR A 29 -3.76 -2.80 -0.18
N GLY A 30 -3.84 -2.13 -1.34
CA GLY A 30 -3.65 -0.69 -1.43
C GLY A 30 -4.69 0.08 -0.62
N ALA A 31 -5.96 -0.32 -0.70
CA ALA A 31 -7.05 0.27 0.07
C ALA A 31 -6.84 0.09 1.56
N GLY A 32 -6.46 -1.10 2.00
CA GLY A 32 -6.23 -1.40 3.42
C GLY A 32 -5.12 -0.54 4.00
N VAL A 33 -3.97 -0.46 3.32
CA VAL A 33 -2.85 0.38 3.76
C VAL A 33 -3.22 1.86 3.72
N GLY A 34 -3.88 2.32 2.66
CA GLY A 34 -4.32 3.70 2.51
C GLY A 34 -5.39 4.11 3.54
N PHE A 35 -6.30 3.20 3.88
CA PHE A 35 -7.30 3.38 4.93
C PHE A 35 -6.63 3.55 6.30
N LEU A 36 -5.75 2.60 6.66
CA LEU A 36 -5.05 2.62 7.94
C LEU A 36 -4.11 3.83 8.06
N GLY A 37 -3.44 4.19 6.97
CA GLY A 37 -2.58 5.37 6.90
C GLY A 37 -3.38 6.66 7.10
N ALA A 38 -4.52 6.80 6.43
CA ALA A 38 -5.40 7.95 6.63
C ALA A 38 -5.99 7.98 8.05
N ALA A 39 -6.36 6.82 8.61
CA ALA A 39 -6.86 6.74 9.98
C ALA A 39 -5.79 7.15 11.01
N ALA A 40 -4.54 6.72 10.82
CA ALA A 40 -3.42 7.08 11.69
C ALA A 40 -3.03 8.57 11.60
N LEU A 41 -3.40 9.24 10.51
CA LEU A 41 -3.17 10.66 10.27
C LEU A 41 -4.41 11.53 10.55
N ASP A 42 -5.47 10.96 11.16
CA ASP A 42 -6.77 11.62 11.38
C ASP A 42 -7.35 12.26 10.09
N GLY A 43 -7.07 11.64 8.94
CA GLY A 43 -7.49 12.07 7.61
C GLY A 43 -8.77 11.37 7.11
N ASN A 44 -9.17 11.69 5.87
CA ASN A 44 -10.32 11.03 5.24
C ASN A 44 -9.98 9.58 4.88
N VAL A 45 -10.49 8.64 5.67
CA VAL A 45 -10.22 7.20 5.52
C VAL A 45 -10.70 6.62 4.18
N TYR A 46 -11.82 7.09 3.63
CA TYR A 46 -12.31 6.65 2.33
C TYR A 46 -11.45 7.22 1.19
N GLY A 47 -11.02 8.47 1.33
CA GLY A 47 -10.08 9.10 0.41
C GLY A 47 -8.71 8.39 0.42
N GLY A 48 -8.21 8.07 1.60
CA GLY A 48 -6.98 7.30 1.79
C GLY A 48 -7.07 5.91 1.20
N ALA A 49 -8.17 5.19 1.44
CA ALA A 49 -8.40 3.88 0.85
C ALA A 49 -8.46 3.94 -0.68
N ALA A 50 -9.21 4.88 -1.25
CA ALA A 50 -9.31 5.04 -2.70
C ALA A 50 -7.95 5.41 -3.34
N ALA A 51 -7.23 6.37 -2.74
CA ALA A 51 -5.91 6.76 -3.20
C ALA A 51 -4.89 5.62 -3.07
N GLY A 52 -4.92 4.88 -1.97
CA GLY A 52 -4.05 3.73 -1.73
C GLY A 52 -4.31 2.58 -2.71
N ALA A 53 -5.58 2.28 -2.99
CA ALA A 53 -5.96 1.27 -3.99
C ALA A 53 -5.43 1.63 -5.39
N ALA A 54 -5.70 2.87 -5.83
CA ALA A 54 -5.26 3.34 -7.13
C ALA A 54 -3.72 3.39 -7.23
N ALA A 55 -3.05 3.85 -6.19
CA ALA A 55 -1.59 3.90 -6.12
C ALA A 55 -0.97 2.49 -6.18
N ASN A 56 -1.55 1.51 -5.48
CA ASN A 56 -1.03 0.15 -5.48
C ASN A 56 -1.18 -0.51 -6.85
N ILE A 57 -2.38 -0.42 -7.46
CA ILE A 57 -2.62 -0.95 -8.82
C ILE A 57 -1.64 -0.33 -9.82
N LEU A 58 -1.54 1.00 -9.83
CA LEU A 58 -0.66 1.71 -10.76
C LEU A 58 0.81 1.35 -10.52
N TYR A 59 1.23 1.19 -9.28
CA TYR A 59 2.60 0.80 -8.96
C TYR A 59 2.94 -0.61 -9.48
N CYS A 60 2.04 -1.57 -9.29
CA CYS A 60 2.24 -2.94 -9.78
C CYS A 60 2.26 -2.99 -11.33
N ASP A 61 1.40 -2.20 -11.99
CA ASP A 61 1.33 -2.11 -13.45
C ASP A 61 2.58 -1.45 -14.07
N LEU A 62 3.08 -0.39 -13.45
CA LEU A 62 4.31 0.27 -13.88
C LEU A 62 5.57 -0.54 -13.58
N ASN A 63 5.49 -1.47 -12.63
CA ASN A 63 6.68 -2.13 -12.09
C ASN A 63 6.56 -3.67 -11.97
N PRO A 64 6.13 -4.38 -13.03
CA PRO A 64 5.72 -5.79 -12.98
C PRO A 64 6.84 -6.75 -12.54
N GLY A 65 8.11 -6.40 -12.79
CA GLY A 65 9.28 -7.21 -12.38
C GLY A 65 9.67 -7.07 -10.90
N LYS A 66 8.99 -6.24 -10.11
CA LYS A 66 9.23 -6.10 -8.65
C LYS A 66 8.09 -6.59 -7.79
N CYS A 67 7.09 -7.17 -8.44
CA CYS A 67 5.83 -7.57 -7.86
C CYS A 67 5.65 -9.05 -8.21
N ASN A 68 6.51 -9.91 -7.61
CA ASN A 68 6.56 -11.35 -7.84
C ASN A 68 7.11 -12.06 -6.61
#